data_AF-A0A0D2J067-F1
#
_entry.id   AF-A0A0D2J067-F1
#
_cell.length_a   1.000
_cell.length_b   1.000
_cell.length_c   1.000
_cell.angle_alpha   90.00
_cell.angle_beta   90.00
_cell.angle_gamma   90.00
#
_symmetry.space_group_name_H-M   'P 1'
#
loop_
_entity.id
_entity.type
_entity.pdbx_description
1 polymer ?
#
loop_
_entity_poly.entity_id
_entity_poly.type
_entity_poly.pdbx_seq_one_letter_code
_entity_poly.pdbx_strand_id
1 'polypeptide(L)'
;MTSPAIAFALCLPLSSVGLELRRLGLNRLSRLEPKPPVMRYEHEKPGDMIHLDIKKLGRIDGVGHRITGDRSRRQRGAGWEYLHVCVDDNSRLAYSELLPDEKAASATCFLIRAVGWFERHGVTVDRVLTDNGGCYRSRLFLTACRYLGVRPKKTRPYTPRTNGKAERFIQTSIKEWAYSQAYESSAERQKHLNPWLNFYNNQRPHTALKRKPPVSRL
;
A
#
# COMPACT_ATOMS: atom_id res chain seq x y z
N MET A 1 14.69 -4.91 31.82
CA MET A 1 15.96 -5.50 32.29
C MET A 1 16.44 -6.50 31.24
N THR A 2 17.71 -6.45 30.81
CA THR A 2 18.25 -7.32 29.74
C THR A 2 18.67 -8.70 30.30
N SER A 3 18.81 -9.73 29.46
CA SER A 3 19.25 -11.06 29.90
C SER A 3 20.61 -11.05 30.64
N PRO A 4 21.63 -10.27 30.23
CA PRO A 4 22.86 -10.11 31.01
C PRO A 4 22.65 -9.46 32.39
N ALA A 5 21.75 -8.48 32.48
CA ALA A 5 21.43 -7.85 33.77
C ALA A 5 20.71 -8.81 34.72
N ILE A 6 19.82 -9.67 34.20
CA ILE A 6 19.15 -10.72 34.98
C ILE A 6 20.15 -11.79 35.44
N ALA A 7 21.05 -12.22 34.54
CA ALA A 7 22.10 -13.20 34.85
C ALA A 7 23.04 -12.69 35.95
N PHE A 8 23.44 -11.41 35.87
CA PHE A 8 24.23 -10.74 36.88
C PHE A 8 23.50 -10.63 38.22
N ALA A 9 22.24 -10.17 38.22
CA ALA A 9 21.46 -9.96 39.44
C ALA A 9 21.11 -11.28 40.17
N LEU A 10 20.94 -12.38 39.43
CA LEU A 10 20.57 -13.68 39.99
C LEU A 10 21.77 -14.63 40.16
N CYS A 11 22.98 -14.21 39.81
CA CYS A 11 24.17 -15.05 39.78
C CYS A 11 23.96 -16.37 39.01
N LEU A 12 23.22 -16.32 37.90
CA LEU A 12 22.92 -17.48 37.05
C LEU A 12 23.69 -17.42 35.73
N PRO A 13 24.05 -18.56 35.13
CA PRO A 13 24.59 -18.59 33.78
C PRO A 13 23.64 -17.92 32.78
N LEU A 14 24.20 -17.13 31.85
CA LEU A 14 23.43 -16.45 30.80
C LEU A 14 22.60 -17.43 29.96
N SER A 15 23.10 -18.65 29.76
CA SER A 15 22.40 -19.75 29.08
C SER A 15 21.12 -20.17 29.81
N SER A 16 21.16 -20.30 31.14
CA SER A 16 20.01 -20.65 31.98
C SER A 16 18.95 -19.56 31.94
N VAL A 17 19.36 -18.29 32.07
CA VAL A 17 18.45 -17.15 31.93
C VAL A 17 17.84 -17.09 30.53
N GLY A 18 18.63 -17.33 29.49
CA GLY A 18 18.15 -17.35 28.11
C GLY A 18 17.12 -18.46 27.84
N LEU A 19 17.33 -19.64 28.43
CA LEU A 19 16.43 -20.78 28.31
C LEU A 19 15.10 -20.51 29.04
N GLU A 20 15.15 -19.97 30.25
CA GLU A 20 13.96 -19.67 31.03
C GLU A 20 13.17 -18.50 30.42
N LEU A 21 13.83 -17.44 29.96
CA LEU A 21 13.16 -16.36 29.21
C LEU A 21 12.54 -16.88 27.91
N ARG A 22 13.14 -17.87 27.23
CA ARG A 22 12.53 -18.49 26.03
C ARG A 22 11.30 -19.30 26.40
N ARG A 23 11.35 -20.08 27.49
CA ARG A 23 10.24 -20.86 28.03
C ARG A 23 9.06 -19.96 28.41
N LEU A 24 9.34 -18.83 29.07
CA LEU A 24 8.33 -17.83 29.44
C LEU A 24 7.89 -16.95 28.25
N GLY A 25 8.50 -17.13 27.07
CA GLY A 25 8.20 -16.32 25.89
C GLY A 25 8.71 -14.88 25.97
N LEU A 26 9.59 -14.53 26.90
CA LEU A 26 10.15 -13.20 27.13
C LEU A 26 11.53 -12.98 26.49
N ASN A 27 12.00 -13.90 25.65
CA ASN A 27 13.32 -13.86 25.03
C ASN A 27 13.50 -12.81 23.91
N ARG A 28 12.54 -11.90 23.72
CA ARG A 28 12.60 -10.82 22.72
C ARG A 28 12.19 -9.50 23.37
N LEU A 29 13.03 -8.48 23.21
CA LEU A 29 12.78 -7.12 23.72
C LEU A 29 11.41 -6.58 23.25
N SER A 30 11.02 -6.90 22.01
CA SER A 30 9.72 -6.52 21.41
C SER A 30 8.49 -7.13 22.10
N ARG A 31 8.67 -8.05 23.06
CA ARG A 31 7.60 -8.63 23.88
C ARG A 31 7.52 -8.03 25.28
N LEU A 32 8.57 -7.32 25.71
CA LEU A 32 8.63 -6.61 26.99
C LEU A 32 8.07 -5.19 26.88
N GLU A 33 8.09 -4.61 25.68
CA GLU A 33 7.48 -3.31 25.40
C GLU A 33 6.12 -3.49 24.73
N PRO A 34 5.03 -2.93 25.28
CA PRO A 34 3.76 -2.89 24.58
C PRO A 34 3.95 -2.10 23.29
N LYS A 35 3.56 -2.69 22.14
CA LYS A 35 3.56 -1.95 20.88
C LYS A 35 2.73 -0.67 21.09
N PRO A 36 3.24 0.52 20.73
CA PRO A 36 2.48 1.75 20.90
C PRO A 36 1.12 1.62 20.21
N PRO A 37 0.05 2.13 20.83
CA PRO A 37 -1.30 2.00 20.30
C PRO A 37 -1.36 2.58 18.88
N VAL A 38 -2.02 1.85 17.98
CA VAL A 38 -2.18 2.30 16.59
C VAL A 38 -3.21 3.41 16.58
N MET A 39 -2.77 4.67 16.61
CA MET A 39 -3.64 5.80 16.30
C MET A 39 -4.00 5.75 14.81
N ARG A 40 -5.14 5.16 14.49
CA ARG A 40 -5.74 5.23 13.16
C ARG A 40 -6.44 6.57 13.06
N TYR A 41 -5.95 7.44 12.20
CA TYR A 41 -6.71 8.61 11.80
C TYR A 41 -7.58 8.27 10.59
N GLU A 42 -8.65 9.02 10.45
CA GLU A 42 -9.52 9.07 9.28
C GLU A 42 -10.04 10.50 9.23
N HIS A 43 -9.95 11.13 8.07
CA HIS A 43 -10.52 12.45 7.83
C HIS A 43 -12.05 12.43 7.79
N GLU A 44 -12.69 13.58 7.97
CA GLU A 44 -14.14 13.66 8.15
C GLU A 44 -14.89 13.38 6.86
N LYS A 45 -14.38 13.86 5.72
CA LYS A 45 -15.08 13.80 4.43
C LYS A 45 -14.23 13.13 3.35
N PRO A 46 -14.86 12.47 2.36
CA PRO A 46 -14.17 12.06 1.15
C PRO A 46 -13.46 13.25 0.48
N GLY A 47 -12.23 13.04 0.04
CA GLY A 47 -11.45 14.06 -0.65
C GLY A 47 -10.57 14.92 0.27
N ASP A 48 -10.83 14.96 1.58
CA ASP A 48 -9.98 15.66 2.56
C ASP A 48 -8.50 15.24 2.43
N MET A 49 -8.25 13.96 2.11
CA MET A 49 -6.94 13.46 1.78
C MET A 49 -7.00 12.17 0.96
N ILE A 50 -6.33 12.19 -0.19
CA ILE A 50 -6.01 10.99 -0.97
C ILE A 50 -4.60 10.50 -0.68
N HIS A 51 -4.38 9.20 -0.78
CA HIS A 51 -3.10 8.53 -0.58
C HIS A 51 -2.60 8.00 -1.90
N LEU A 52 -1.41 8.43 -2.30
CA LEU A 52 -0.71 7.96 -3.49
C LEU A 52 0.42 7.00 -3.11
N ASP A 53 0.52 5.91 -3.87
CA ASP A 53 1.60 4.94 -3.75
C ASP A 53 1.83 4.23 -5.09
N ILE A 54 3.02 3.66 -5.27
CA ILE A 54 3.39 2.90 -6.47
C ILE A 54 3.79 1.49 -6.06
N LYS A 55 3.11 0.50 -6.62
CA LYS A 55 3.50 -0.90 -6.51
C LYS A 55 4.16 -1.40 -7.79
N LYS A 56 5.44 -1.74 -7.69
CA LYS A 56 6.18 -2.47 -8.72
C LYS A 56 5.69 -3.92 -8.84
N LEU A 57 5.35 -4.34 -10.05
CA LEU A 57 4.86 -5.68 -10.41
C LEU A 57 5.73 -6.26 -11.53
N GLY A 58 6.06 -7.55 -11.44
CA GLY A 58 6.75 -8.24 -12.53
C GLY A 58 5.82 -8.40 -13.73
N ARG A 59 6.32 -8.13 -14.94
CA ARG A 59 5.56 -8.40 -16.16
C ARG A 59 5.37 -9.89 -16.36
N ILE A 60 4.25 -10.24 -16.98
CA ILE A 60 3.84 -11.62 -17.27
C ILE A 60 4.08 -11.86 -18.76
N ASP A 61 4.88 -12.87 -19.05
CA ASP A 61 5.26 -13.33 -20.40
C ASP A 61 4.98 -14.83 -20.56
N GLY A 62 3.90 -15.29 -19.92
CA GLY A 62 3.52 -16.69 -19.76
C GLY A 62 3.17 -17.06 -18.32
N VAL A 63 2.45 -18.18 -18.15
CA VAL A 63 2.01 -18.64 -16.82
C VAL A 63 3.22 -19.06 -15.97
N GLY A 64 3.43 -18.35 -14.86
CA GLY A 64 4.57 -18.57 -13.97
C GLY A 64 4.43 -19.78 -13.03
N HIS A 65 5.55 -20.22 -12.46
CA HIS A 65 5.68 -21.38 -11.55
C HIS A 65 4.76 -21.36 -10.32
N ARG A 66 4.25 -20.19 -9.90
CA ARG A 66 3.28 -20.11 -8.79
C ARG A 66 1.96 -20.82 -9.10
N ILE A 67 1.67 -21.02 -10.39
CA ILE A 67 0.45 -21.63 -10.88
C ILE A 67 0.76 -22.98 -11.50
N THR A 68 1.81 -23.07 -12.33
CA THR A 68 2.19 -24.36 -12.94
C THR A 68 2.91 -25.31 -11.97
N GLY A 69 3.41 -24.81 -10.84
CA GLY A 69 4.25 -25.58 -9.91
C GLY A 69 5.67 -25.84 -10.42
N ASP A 70 5.90 -25.68 -11.72
CA ASP A 70 7.16 -25.95 -12.40
C ASP A 70 8.15 -24.79 -12.26
N ARG A 71 9.20 -25.01 -11.45
CA ARG A 71 10.27 -24.04 -11.20
C ARG A 71 11.40 -24.09 -12.25
N SER A 72 11.36 -25.04 -13.20
CA SER A 72 12.38 -25.21 -14.24
C SER A 72 12.35 -24.10 -15.28
N ARG A 73 11.15 -23.57 -15.59
CA ARG A 73 10.95 -22.43 -16.48
C ARG A 73 11.09 -21.11 -15.73
N ARG A 74 12.31 -20.59 -15.66
CA ARG A 74 12.57 -19.20 -15.23
C ARG A 74 12.53 -18.27 -16.42
N GLN A 75 11.39 -17.63 -16.65
CA GLN A 75 11.32 -16.52 -17.59
C GLN A 75 12.06 -15.31 -17.01
N ARG A 76 13.28 -15.08 -17.48
CA ARG A 76 14.13 -13.94 -17.13
C ARG A 76 13.94 -12.87 -18.19
N GLY A 77 13.81 -11.60 -17.80
CA GLY A 77 13.88 -10.47 -18.73
C GLY A 77 12.57 -9.77 -19.11
N ALA A 78 11.40 -10.25 -18.67
CA ALA A 78 10.10 -9.62 -19.00
C ALA A 78 9.97 -8.16 -18.53
N GLY A 79 10.78 -7.74 -17.55
CA GLY A 79 10.78 -6.38 -17.02
C GLY A 79 9.72 -6.14 -15.96
N TRP A 80 9.43 -4.86 -15.71
CA TRP A 80 8.55 -4.40 -14.65
C TRP A 80 7.44 -3.52 -15.21
N GLU A 81 6.30 -3.54 -14.52
CA GLU A 81 5.22 -2.57 -14.68
C GLU A 81 4.86 -2.03 -13.30
N TYR A 82 4.24 -0.85 -13.28
CA TYR A 82 4.09 -0.09 -12.06
C TYR A 82 2.61 0.25 -11.87
N LEU A 83 2.00 -0.32 -10.84
CA LEU A 83 0.65 0.03 -10.43
C LEU A 83 0.71 1.32 -9.62
N HIS A 84 0.29 2.42 -10.22
CA HIS A 84 0.06 3.68 -9.53
C HIS A 84 -1.31 3.61 -8.87
N VAL A 85 -1.35 3.93 -7.58
CA VAL A 85 -2.53 3.78 -6.72
C VAL A 85 -2.88 5.12 -6.12
N CYS A 86 -4.17 5.44 -6.10
CA CYS A 86 -4.75 6.57 -5.41
C CYS A 86 -5.96 6.08 -4.60
N VAL A 87 -5.95 6.26 -3.28
CA VAL A 87 -7.04 5.81 -2.40
C VAL A 87 -7.44 6.92 -1.45
N ASP A 88 -8.74 7.17 -1.33
CA ASP A 88 -9.25 8.16 -0.40
C ASP A 88 -9.20 7.68 1.07
N ASP A 89 -8.84 8.61 1.96
CA ASP A 89 -8.70 8.33 3.38
C ASP A 89 -10.04 8.12 4.10
N ASN A 90 -11.16 8.62 3.59
CA ASN A 90 -12.46 8.45 4.26
C ASN A 90 -13.28 7.31 3.61
N SER A 91 -13.64 7.47 2.34
CA SER A 91 -14.50 6.58 1.57
C SER A 91 -13.85 5.26 1.20
N ARG A 92 -12.51 5.19 1.17
CA ARG A 92 -11.72 4.10 0.55
C ARG A 92 -11.91 3.98 -0.96
N LEU A 93 -12.56 4.97 -1.59
CA LEU A 93 -12.70 5.00 -3.04
C LEU A 93 -11.30 5.00 -3.67
N ALA A 94 -11.11 4.13 -4.66
CA ALA A 94 -9.80 3.86 -5.22
C ALA A 94 -9.77 4.04 -6.73
N TYR A 95 -8.71 4.70 -7.20
CA TYR A 95 -8.33 4.83 -8.59
C TYR A 95 -6.93 4.25 -8.78
N SER A 96 -6.70 3.49 -9.84
CA SER A 96 -5.38 2.91 -10.10
C SER A 96 -5.14 2.68 -11.58
N GLU A 97 -3.89 2.76 -11.99
CA GLU A 97 -3.45 2.55 -13.37
C GLU A 97 -2.15 1.76 -13.40
N LEU A 98 -1.98 0.91 -14.42
CA LEU A 98 -0.69 0.31 -14.75
C LEU A 98 0.06 1.22 -15.72
N LEU A 99 1.22 1.70 -15.29
CA LEU A 99 2.10 2.60 -16.03
C LEU A 99 3.49 1.97 -16.25
N PRO A 100 4.24 2.43 -17.27
CA PRO A 100 5.51 1.82 -17.64
C PRO A 100 6.64 2.07 -16.63
N ASP A 101 6.55 3.12 -15.82
CA ASP A 101 7.58 3.47 -14.84
C ASP A 101 7.05 4.24 -13.62
N GLU A 102 7.94 4.45 -12.64
CA GLU A 102 7.73 5.26 -11.44
C GLU A 102 8.37 6.65 -11.55
N LYS A 103 8.55 7.18 -12.77
CA LYS A 103 9.17 8.50 -12.98
C LYS A 103 8.22 9.63 -12.64
N ALA A 104 8.80 10.82 -12.43
CA ALA A 104 8.09 12.05 -12.13
C ALA A 104 6.97 12.37 -13.14
N ALA A 105 7.22 12.19 -14.45
CA ALA A 105 6.22 12.43 -15.48
C ALA A 105 5.01 11.50 -15.34
N SER A 106 5.24 10.19 -15.26
CA SER A 106 4.19 9.18 -15.07
C SER A 106 3.36 9.43 -13.81
N ALA A 107 4.02 9.67 -12.67
CA ALA A 107 3.34 9.97 -11.40
C ALA A 107 2.54 11.29 -11.46
N THR A 108 3.04 12.29 -12.19
CA THR A 108 2.33 13.58 -12.36
C THR A 108 1.09 13.43 -13.22
N CYS A 109 1.21 12.75 -14.36
CA CYS A 109 0.08 12.48 -15.23
C CYS A 109 -0.97 11.60 -14.54
N PHE A 110 -0.53 10.62 -13.73
CA PHE A 110 -1.41 9.83 -12.88
C PHE A 110 -2.18 10.72 -11.87
N LEU A 111 -1.49 11.62 -11.16
CA LEU A 111 -2.14 12.54 -10.22
C LEU A 111 -3.25 13.36 -10.90
N ILE A 112 -2.97 13.94 -12.07
CA ILE A 112 -3.95 14.75 -12.81
C ILE A 112 -5.18 13.92 -13.16
N ARG A 113 -5.00 12.71 -13.69
CA ARG A 113 -6.11 11.81 -14.02
C ARG A 113 -6.88 11.34 -12.80
N ALA A 114 -6.17 11.05 -11.70
CA ALA A 114 -6.76 10.65 -10.44
C ALA A 114 -7.67 11.76 -9.89
N VAL A 115 -7.16 12.99 -9.75
CA VAL A 115 -7.96 14.13 -9.25
C VAL A 115 -9.20 14.34 -10.12
N GLY A 116 -9.05 14.40 -11.44
CA GLY A 116 -10.20 14.53 -12.33
C GLY A 116 -11.17 13.33 -12.26
N TRP A 117 -10.69 12.12 -11.92
CA TRP A 117 -11.55 10.97 -11.69
C TRP A 117 -12.35 11.11 -10.39
N PHE A 118 -11.74 11.59 -9.31
CA PHE A 118 -12.43 11.88 -8.05
C PHE A 118 -13.49 12.98 -8.21
N GLU A 119 -13.17 14.06 -8.95
CA GLU A 119 -14.12 15.14 -9.25
C GLU A 119 -15.37 14.62 -9.99
N ARG A 120 -15.20 13.71 -10.97
CA ARG A 120 -16.33 13.06 -11.65
C ARG A 120 -17.19 12.19 -10.73
N HIS A 121 -16.67 11.79 -9.58
CA HIS A 121 -17.42 11.07 -8.54
C HIS A 121 -17.95 12.00 -7.44
N GLY A 122 -17.94 13.32 -7.66
CA GLY A 122 -18.42 14.31 -6.70
C GLY A 122 -17.47 14.58 -5.53
N VAL A 123 -16.20 14.17 -5.64
CA VAL A 123 -15.20 14.31 -4.57
C VAL A 123 -14.17 15.37 -4.93
N THR A 124 -14.17 16.47 -4.17
CA THR A 124 -13.14 17.51 -4.27
C THR A 124 -11.93 17.11 -3.43
N VAL A 125 -10.74 17.07 -4.05
CA VAL A 125 -9.51 16.64 -3.38
C VAL A 125 -8.77 17.82 -2.77
N ASP A 126 -8.58 17.81 -1.44
CA ASP A 126 -7.89 18.88 -0.73
C ASP A 126 -6.38 18.61 -0.56
N ARG A 127 -6.02 17.35 -0.32
CA ARG A 127 -4.65 16.96 0.04
C ARG A 127 -4.25 15.65 -0.60
N VAL A 128 -2.96 15.55 -0.91
CA VAL A 128 -2.35 14.30 -1.38
C VAL A 128 -1.22 13.87 -0.45
N LEU A 129 -1.36 12.71 0.18
CA LEU A 129 -0.31 12.07 0.96
C LEU A 129 0.50 11.12 0.09
N THR A 130 1.81 11.29 0.11
CA THR A 130 2.77 10.42 -0.59
C THR A 130 3.87 9.99 0.36
N ASP A 131 4.59 8.92 0.00
CA ASP A 131 5.85 8.60 0.63
C ASP A 131 6.96 9.59 0.19
N ASN A 132 8.22 9.31 0.56
CA ASN A 132 9.36 10.15 0.18
C ASN A 132 9.99 9.76 -1.17
N GLY A 133 9.27 9.01 -2.02
CA GLY A 133 9.69 8.59 -3.34
C GLY A 133 10.17 9.74 -4.22
N GLY A 134 11.20 9.50 -5.04
CA GLY A 134 11.85 10.54 -5.85
C GLY A 134 10.89 11.27 -6.80
N CYS A 135 9.94 10.55 -7.39
CA CYS A 135 8.92 11.11 -8.29
C CYS A 135 8.02 12.14 -7.60
N TYR A 136 7.56 11.85 -6.38
CA TYR A 136 6.71 12.74 -5.58
C TYR A 136 7.45 13.96 -5.03
N ARG A 137 8.79 13.90 -4.97
CA ARG A 137 9.65 15.05 -4.60
C ARG A 137 9.98 15.96 -5.79
N SER A 138 9.65 15.55 -7.02
CA SER A 138 10.02 16.31 -8.21
C SER A 138 9.29 17.66 -8.28
N ARG A 139 9.95 18.67 -8.87
CA ARG A 139 9.34 19.98 -9.13
C ARG A 139 8.10 19.86 -10.02
N LEU A 140 8.10 18.92 -10.96
CA LEU A 140 6.99 18.66 -11.87
C LEU A 140 5.74 18.23 -11.09
N PHE A 141 5.88 17.23 -10.21
CA PHE A 141 4.78 16.74 -9.38
C PHE A 141 4.23 17.84 -8.46
N LEU A 142 5.11 18.55 -7.75
CA LEU A 142 4.70 19.64 -6.85
C LEU A 142 4.03 20.81 -7.61
N THR A 143 4.41 21.05 -8.86
CA THR A 143 3.77 22.06 -9.71
C THR A 143 2.37 21.63 -10.13
N ALA A 144 2.19 20.36 -10.50
CA ALA A 144 0.85 19.83 -10.78
C ALA A 144 -0.06 19.87 -9.54
N CYS A 145 0.44 19.53 -8.35
CA CYS A 145 -0.34 19.68 -7.12
C CYS A 145 -0.85 21.12 -6.93
N ARG A 146 0.02 22.12 -7.14
CA ARG A 146 -0.38 23.54 -7.04
C ARG A 146 -1.41 23.93 -8.10
N TYR A 147 -1.23 23.48 -9.34
CA TYR A 147 -2.16 23.74 -10.43
C TYR A 147 -3.55 23.15 -10.16
N LEU A 148 -3.61 21.95 -9.58
CA LEU A 148 -4.84 21.26 -9.19
C LEU A 148 -5.44 21.80 -7.87
N GLY A 149 -4.80 22.76 -7.20
CA GLY A 149 -5.24 23.25 -5.88
C GLY A 149 -5.05 22.25 -4.73
N VAL A 150 -4.37 21.11 -4.96
CA VAL A 150 -4.19 20.03 -3.98
C VAL A 150 -2.94 20.28 -3.14
N ARG A 151 -3.05 20.20 -1.81
CA ARG A 151 -1.91 20.39 -0.90
C ARG A 151 -1.09 19.10 -0.75
N PRO A 152 0.18 19.06 -1.16
CA PRO A 152 1.01 17.88 -0.96
C PRO A 152 1.38 17.70 0.52
N LYS A 153 1.29 16.46 0.99
CA LYS A 153 1.73 15.98 2.31
C LYS A 153 2.63 14.77 2.12
N LYS A 154 3.58 14.61 3.05
CA LYS A 154 4.50 13.48 3.06
C LYS A 154 4.36 12.69 4.34
N THR A 155 4.55 11.38 4.24
CA THR A 155 4.74 10.52 5.41
C THR A 155 5.94 11.02 6.21
N ARG A 156 5.80 11.17 7.53
CA ARG A 156 6.95 11.57 8.37
C ARG A 156 7.96 10.42 8.42
N PRO A 157 9.28 10.70 8.43
CA PRO A 157 10.30 9.69 8.66
C PRO A 157 9.97 8.87 9.92
N TYR A 158 10.24 7.56 9.87
CA TYR A 158 9.98 6.62 10.97
C TYR A 158 8.50 6.48 11.39
N THR A 159 7.55 6.93 10.57
CA THR A 159 6.10 6.70 10.75
C THR A 159 5.47 5.95 9.56
N PRO A 160 5.93 4.71 9.27
CA PRO A 160 5.48 3.96 8.09
C PRO A 160 3.96 3.79 8.00
N ARG A 161 3.26 3.90 9.13
CA ARG A 161 1.82 3.66 9.24
C ARG A 161 0.94 4.80 8.70
N THR A 162 1.52 5.94 8.33
CA THR A 162 0.74 7.06 7.77
C THR A 162 0.18 6.75 6.38
N ASN A 163 0.87 5.97 5.55
CA ASN A 163 0.34 5.56 4.24
C ASN A 163 -0.50 4.28 4.25
N GLY A 164 -0.97 3.85 5.43
CA GLY A 164 -1.56 2.52 5.62
C GLY A 164 -2.81 2.23 4.78
N LYS A 165 -3.49 3.24 4.25
CA LYS A 165 -4.67 3.06 3.38
C LYS A 165 -4.28 2.60 1.98
N ALA A 166 -3.31 3.27 1.35
CA ALA A 166 -2.76 2.84 0.07
C ALA A 166 -2.05 1.48 0.20
N GLU A 167 -1.27 1.27 1.27
CA GLU A 167 -0.63 -0.03 1.52
C GLU A 167 -1.66 -1.16 1.64
N ARG A 168 -2.76 -0.91 2.37
CA ARG A 168 -3.83 -1.90 2.53
C ARG A 168 -4.56 -2.19 1.22
N PHE A 169 -4.79 -1.16 0.42
CA PHE A 169 -5.33 -1.32 -0.93
C PHE A 169 -4.39 -2.15 -1.80
N ILE A 170 -3.09 -1.86 -1.80
CA ILE A 170 -2.08 -2.62 -2.56
C ILE A 170 -2.07 -4.09 -2.14
N GLN A 171 -2.13 -4.39 -0.83
CA GLN A 171 -2.24 -5.78 -0.37
C GLN A 171 -3.50 -6.47 -0.91
N THR A 172 -4.60 -5.73 -0.96
CA THR A 172 -5.88 -6.22 -1.48
C THR A 172 -5.81 -6.46 -2.98
N SER A 173 -5.28 -5.50 -3.75
CA SER A 173 -5.13 -5.61 -5.21
C SER A 173 -4.19 -6.75 -5.60
N ILE A 174 -3.12 -6.98 -4.83
CA ILE A 174 -2.21 -8.11 -5.04
C ILE A 174 -2.95 -9.44 -4.89
N LYS A 175 -3.78 -9.58 -3.85
CA LYS A 175 -4.48 -10.83 -3.54
C LYS A 175 -5.67 -11.09 -4.48
N GLU A 176 -6.44 -10.06 -4.77
CA GLU A 176 -7.75 -10.19 -5.43
C GLU A 176 -7.72 -9.89 -6.92
N TRP A 177 -6.64 -9.28 -7.42
CA TRP A 177 -6.46 -8.99 -8.84
C TRP A 177 -5.12 -9.50 -9.37
N ALA A 178 -3.98 -9.01 -8.86
CA ALA A 178 -2.69 -9.24 -9.52
C ALA A 178 -2.25 -10.71 -9.54
N TYR A 179 -2.69 -11.48 -8.55
CA TYR A 179 -2.43 -12.93 -8.42
C TYR A 179 -3.70 -13.73 -8.08
N SER A 180 -4.89 -13.22 -8.41
CA SER A 180 -6.14 -13.96 -8.16
C SER A 180 -6.35 -15.15 -9.08
N GLN A 181 -5.76 -15.09 -10.28
CA GLN A 181 -5.82 -16.16 -11.28
C GLN A 181 -4.53 -16.21 -12.10
N ALA A 182 -4.45 -17.22 -12.96
CA ALA A 182 -3.42 -17.29 -13.99
C ALA A 182 -3.72 -16.27 -15.08
N TYR A 183 -2.74 -15.42 -15.36
CA TYR A 183 -2.74 -14.61 -16.57
C TYR A 183 -1.64 -15.15 -17.49
N GLU A 184 -1.94 -15.20 -18.77
CA GLU A 184 -1.01 -15.55 -19.83
C GLU A 184 -0.10 -14.36 -20.17
N SER A 185 -0.57 -13.12 -19.98
CA SER A 185 0.21 -11.91 -20.28
C SER A 185 -0.09 -10.72 -19.36
N SER A 186 0.81 -9.75 -19.31
CA SER A 186 0.56 -8.46 -18.62
C SER A 186 -0.65 -7.72 -19.18
N ALA A 187 -0.86 -7.80 -20.51
CA ALA A 187 -1.99 -7.16 -21.17
C ALA A 187 -3.32 -7.77 -20.71
N GLU A 188 -3.37 -9.10 -20.55
CA GLU A 188 -4.53 -9.77 -19.97
C GLU A 188 -4.77 -9.31 -18.53
N ARG A 189 -3.75 -9.35 -17.67
CA ARG A 189 -3.87 -8.85 -16.29
C ARG A 189 -4.39 -7.40 -16.24
N GLN A 190 -3.91 -6.55 -17.14
CA GLN A 190 -4.35 -5.16 -17.23
C GLN A 190 -5.83 -5.03 -17.61
N LYS A 191 -6.35 -5.88 -18.51
CA LYS A 191 -7.79 -5.90 -18.85
C LYS A 191 -8.67 -6.19 -17.64
N HIS A 192 -8.19 -6.98 -16.69
CA HIS A 192 -8.92 -7.30 -15.46
C HIS A 192 -8.86 -6.21 -14.38
N LEU A 193 -7.99 -5.20 -14.51
CA LEU A 193 -7.85 -4.14 -13.49
C LEU A 193 -9.12 -3.31 -13.34
N ASN A 194 -9.69 -2.81 -14.44
CA ASN A 194 -10.89 -1.96 -14.39
C ASN A 194 -12.13 -2.71 -13.86
N PRO A 195 -12.45 -3.93 -14.32
CA PRO A 195 -13.51 -4.73 -13.73
C PRO A 195 -13.33 -4.95 -12.22
N TRP A 196 -12.10 -5.24 -11.78
CA TRP A 196 -11.81 -5.42 -10.36
C TRP A 196 -11.95 -4.12 -9.57
N LEU A 197 -11.49 -2.98 -10.09
CA LEU A 197 -11.69 -1.66 -9.45
C LEU A 197 -13.18 -1.32 -9.33
N ASN A 198 -13.97 -1.61 -10.36
CA ASN A 198 -15.43 -1.42 -10.33
C ASN A 198 -16.06 -2.26 -9.21
N PHE A 199 -15.71 -3.55 -9.13
CA PHE A 199 -16.15 -4.40 -8.03
C PHE A 199 -15.70 -3.86 -6.66
N TYR A 200 -14.42 -3.48 -6.54
CA TYR A 200 -13.82 -2.95 -5.31
C TYR A 200 -14.57 -1.70 -4.80
N ASN A 201 -14.91 -0.77 -5.70
CA ASN A 201 -15.54 0.51 -5.36
C ASN A 201 -17.06 0.40 -5.15
N ASN A 202 -17.75 -0.50 -5.86
CA ASN A 202 -19.21 -0.51 -5.91
C ASN A 202 -19.86 -1.68 -5.16
N GLN A 203 -19.14 -2.78 -4.91
CA GLN A 203 -19.75 -4.02 -4.41
C GLN A 203 -18.96 -4.66 -3.26
N ARG A 204 -17.64 -4.57 -3.27
CA ARG A 204 -16.78 -5.26 -2.31
C ARG A 204 -17.05 -4.77 -0.88
N PRO A 205 -17.35 -5.65 0.09
CA PRO A 205 -17.57 -5.26 1.47
C PRO A 205 -16.26 -4.88 2.16
N HIS A 206 -16.22 -3.75 2.86
CA HIS A 206 -15.06 -3.29 3.62
C HIS A 206 -15.33 -3.29 5.12
N THR A 207 -14.50 -4.00 5.91
CA THR A 207 -14.63 -4.01 7.38
C THR A 207 -14.52 -2.60 7.97
N ALA A 208 -13.67 -1.74 7.40
CA ALA A 208 -13.53 -0.35 7.83
C ALA A 208 -14.80 0.48 7.59
N LEU A 209 -15.66 0.04 6.66
CA LEU A 209 -16.88 0.73 6.23
C LEU A 209 -18.14 -0.02 6.67
N LYS A 210 -18.10 -0.74 7.80
CA LYS A 210 -19.23 -1.55 8.30
C LYS A 210 -19.78 -2.53 7.25
N ARG A 211 -18.88 -3.14 6.47
CA ARG A 211 -19.16 -4.07 5.36
C ARG A 211 -19.90 -3.45 4.16
N LYS A 212 -19.93 -2.12 4.03
CA LYS A 212 -20.43 -1.44 2.85
C LYS A 212 -19.32 -1.17 1.83
N PRO A 213 -19.65 -1.00 0.53
CA PRO A 213 -18.67 -0.64 -0.49
C PRO A 213 -18.26 0.85 -0.39
N PRO A 214 -17.12 1.26 -0.97
CA PRO A 214 -16.64 2.64 -0.93
C PRO A 214 -17.64 3.69 -1.42
N VAL A 215 -18.38 3.37 -2.49
CA VAL A 215 -19.42 4.25 -3.05
C VAL A 215 -20.50 4.66 -2.03
N SER A 216 -20.71 3.86 -0.97
CA SER A 216 -21.71 4.17 0.07
C SER A 216 -21.38 5.36 0.97
N ARG A 217 -20.20 5.98 0.80
CA ARG A 217 -19.75 7.17 1.52
C ARG A 217 -19.66 8.42 0.63
N LEU A 218 -20.08 8.32 -0.63
CA LEU A 218 -20.17 9.44 -1.56
C LEU A 218 -21.54 10.12 -1.46
#